data_AF-A0AB34PSM1-F1
#
_entry.id   AF-A0AB34PSM1-F1
#
_cell.length_a   1.000
_cell.length_b   1.000
_cell.length_c   1.000
_cell.angle_alpha   90.00
_cell.angle_beta   90.00
_cell.angle_gamma   90.00
#
_symmetry.space_group_name_H-M   'P 1'
#
loop_
_entity.id
_entity.type
_entity.pdbx_description
1 polymer ?
#
loop_
_entity_poly.entity_id
_entity_poly.type
_entity_poly.pdbx_seq_one_letter_code
_entity_poly.pdbx_strand_id
1 'polypeptide(L)'
;MEKLIQSTISLFISLSLKISTKSYKSIISILFIISLLSIILTTTITVYHDPERIITTTTTTTSASKSVFTASSPKQQDKLQQEIDQHQSDNSHEQQGKRIIIFPNNFPLIKNDQLVKYYIDTMNQALHPHDLIYRNCFEYKIPQLSYSSQKIDVFSDGGGGDQSGIKCRKLSSQVNVKVSPAINKNGNMRQILTRFMQDDGLYFQEFLPFFPNLKEQLQSADDDIINKHWYQFIGSTVWLQQYGVHLMISRIIYTEVDQGLPIISLAYLQLFDRNWNELNDVELIIPDYETTTTTTTQSKYKYKSIIYPYFAPIPIYHNVKQLNTGKFFGVEDPRIMLITNEFGFEEPIIIYNSHHRKISNIDYENGGDNQGKINFKNFRSLFIGWLWKT
;
A
#
# COMPACT_ATOMS: atom_id res chain seq x y z
N MET A 1 -16.03 28.91 16.59
CA MET A 1 -15.00 29.53 15.72
C MET A 1 -15.61 30.36 14.58
N GLU A 2 -16.87 30.15 14.20
CA GLU A 2 -17.55 31.01 13.18
C GLU A 2 -18.04 32.37 13.71
N LYS A 3 -18.28 32.55 15.02
CA LYS A 3 -18.68 33.86 15.58
C LYS A 3 -17.54 34.88 15.72
N LEU A 4 -16.28 34.46 15.59
CA LEU A 4 -15.12 35.36 15.66
C LEU A 4 -14.77 35.97 14.28
N ILE A 5 -15.13 35.27 13.19
CA ILE A 5 -14.83 35.69 11.81
C ILE A 5 -15.86 36.71 11.30
N GLN A 6 -17.11 36.69 11.79
CA GLN A 6 -18.10 37.71 11.44
C GLN A 6 -17.85 39.08 12.12
N SER A 7 -17.18 39.11 13.28
CA SER A 7 -16.89 40.36 14.00
C SER A 7 -15.75 41.17 13.37
N THR A 8 -14.85 40.53 12.63
CA THR A 8 -13.67 41.19 12.04
C THR A 8 -13.97 41.81 10.67
N ILE A 9 -15.03 41.36 9.99
CA ILE A 9 -15.42 41.89 8.67
C ILE A 9 -16.33 43.13 8.80
N SER A 10 -17.11 43.24 9.89
CA SER A 10 -17.96 44.43 10.13
C SER A 10 -17.18 45.67 10.61
N LEU A 11 -15.95 45.51 11.11
CA LEU A 11 -15.15 46.63 11.61
C LEU A 11 -14.39 47.39 10.49
N PHE A 12 -14.26 46.80 9.30
CA PHE A 12 -13.53 47.41 8.18
C PHE A 12 -14.41 48.25 7.23
N ILE A 13 -15.72 48.25 7.40
CA ILE A 13 -16.66 48.96 6.50
C ILE A 13 -17.13 50.32 7.07
N SER A 14 -16.78 50.66 8.32
CA SER A 14 -17.17 51.94 8.93
C SER A 14 -15.96 52.77 9.39
N LEU A 15 -15.08 53.17 8.48
CA LEU A 15 -14.12 54.24 8.75
C LEU A 15 -13.76 55.03 7.48
N SER A 16 -14.75 55.73 6.90
CA SER A 16 -14.49 56.75 5.88
C SER A 16 -13.93 58.02 6.53
N LEU A 17 -12.67 57.99 6.96
CA LEU A 17 -11.95 59.22 7.31
C LEU A 17 -11.40 59.87 6.04
N LYS A 18 -11.87 61.09 5.76
CA LYS A 18 -11.29 62.01 4.77
C LYS A 18 -9.82 62.28 5.13
N ILE A 19 -8.90 61.55 4.51
CA ILE A 19 -7.46 61.80 4.63
C ILE A 19 -7.03 62.71 3.48
N SER A 20 -6.52 63.89 3.84
CA SER A 20 -5.96 64.90 2.94
C SER A 20 -4.79 64.34 2.10
N THR A 21 -4.74 64.71 0.82
CA THR A 21 -3.82 64.21 -0.22
C THR A 21 -2.33 64.49 0.04
N LYS A 22 -1.98 65.27 1.08
CA LYS A 22 -0.59 65.46 1.54
C LYS A 22 -0.06 64.35 2.46
N SER A 23 -0.92 63.48 3.00
CA SER A 23 -0.54 62.42 3.96
C SER A 23 -0.31 61.04 3.31
N TYR A 24 -0.80 60.82 2.09
CA TYR A 24 -0.79 59.51 1.43
C TYR A 24 0.62 58.94 1.18
N LYS A 25 1.60 59.79 0.85
CA LYS A 25 3.00 59.35 0.67
C LYS A 25 3.63 58.86 1.98
N SER A 26 3.26 59.47 3.10
CA SER A 26 3.77 59.06 4.43
C SER A 26 3.16 57.72 4.85
N ILE A 27 1.85 57.53 4.58
CA ILE A 27 1.15 56.27 4.88
C ILE A 27 1.66 55.11 4.01
N ILE A 28 1.90 55.33 2.71
CA ILE A 28 2.52 54.32 1.85
C ILE A 28 3.93 53.98 2.35
N SER A 29 4.72 54.98 2.74
CA SER A 29 6.08 54.73 3.23
C SER A 29 6.08 53.92 4.53
N ILE A 30 5.11 54.15 5.42
CA ILE A 30 4.93 53.36 6.65
C ILE A 30 4.49 51.93 6.32
N LEU A 31 3.53 51.75 5.41
CA LEU A 31 3.09 50.42 4.96
C LEU A 31 4.22 49.65 4.28
N PHE A 32 5.07 50.32 3.50
CA PHE A 32 6.24 49.73 2.87
C PHE A 32 7.28 49.31 3.90
N ILE A 33 7.52 50.12 4.94
CA ILE A 33 8.42 49.77 6.04
C ILE A 33 7.88 48.56 6.83
N ILE A 34 6.57 48.50 7.10
CA ILE A 34 5.94 47.36 7.77
C ILE A 34 6.07 46.09 6.92
N SER A 35 5.83 46.17 5.61
CA SER A 35 6.03 45.06 4.68
C SER A 35 7.50 44.61 4.64
N LEU A 36 8.43 45.55 4.62
CA LEU A 36 9.86 45.25 4.60
C LEU A 36 10.31 44.59 5.91
N LEU A 37 9.82 45.07 7.06
CA LEU A 37 10.05 44.45 8.36
C LEU A 37 9.43 43.05 8.45
N SER A 38 8.27 42.82 7.84
CA SER A 38 7.63 41.50 7.77
C SER A 38 8.42 40.53 6.89
N ILE A 39 8.96 41.00 5.75
CA ILE A 39 9.85 40.21 4.89
C ILE A 39 11.15 39.91 5.63
N ILE A 40 11.77 40.90 6.29
CA ILE A 40 12.98 40.69 7.07
C ILE A 40 12.70 39.67 8.18
N LEU A 41 11.63 39.83 8.96
CA LEU A 41 11.27 38.88 10.02
C LEU A 41 11.01 37.47 9.49
N THR A 42 10.32 37.32 8.36
CA THR A 42 10.13 36.00 7.74
C THR A 42 11.45 35.44 7.23
N THR A 43 12.29 36.20 6.52
CA THR A 43 13.61 35.71 6.11
C THR A 43 14.53 35.39 7.29
N THR A 44 14.49 36.15 8.39
CA THR A 44 15.29 35.84 9.58
C THR A 44 14.78 34.60 10.28
N ILE A 45 13.45 34.36 10.33
CA ILE A 45 12.88 33.11 10.85
C ILE A 45 13.22 31.94 9.93
N THR A 46 13.14 32.10 8.60
CA THR A 46 13.49 31.04 7.64
C THR A 46 14.99 30.73 7.65
N VAL A 47 15.86 31.73 7.79
CA VAL A 47 17.32 31.56 7.89
C VAL A 47 17.74 31.03 9.27
N TYR A 48 16.99 31.32 10.34
CA TYR A 48 17.22 30.71 11.65
C TYR A 48 16.71 29.27 11.72
N HIS A 49 15.69 28.91 10.93
CA HIS A 49 15.18 27.55 10.81
C HIS A 49 15.80 26.72 9.68
N ASP A 50 16.68 27.30 8.85
CA ASP A 50 17.33 26.58 7.75
C ASP A 50 18.79 27.06 7.55
N PRO A 51 19.74 26.59 8.36
CA PRO A 51 21.13 26.58 7.96
C PRO A 51 21.38 25.32 7.12
N GLU A 52 21.37 25.54 5.80
CA GLU A 52 22.02 24.73 4.77
C GLU A 52 22.24 23.25 5.07
N ARG A 53 21.31 22.47 4.54
CA ARG A 53 21.52 21.10 4.04
C ARG A 53 22.52 21.11 2.87
N ILE A 54 23.76 21.55 3.09
CA ILE A 54 24.90 21.19 2.23
C ILE A 54 25.30 19.76 2.61
N ILE A 55 25.07 18.86 1.65
CA ILE A 55 25.57 17.49 1.65
C ILE A 55 27.09 17.54 1.71
N THR A 56 27.66 17.45 2.91
CA THR A 56 28.99 16.91 3.13
C THR A 56 28.84 15.73 4.06
N THR A 57 28.96 14.54 3.49
CA THR A 57 28.95 13.26 4.19
C THR A 57 30.04 13.25 5.26
N THR A 58 29.69 13.65 6.48
CA THR A 58 30.49 13.35 7.67
C THR A 58 29.61 12.52 8.58
N THR A 59 30.02 11.26 8.70
CA THR A 59 29.40 10.21 9.47
C THR A 59 29.40 10.60 10.95
N THR A 60 28.29 11.12 11.45
CA THR A 60 28.06 11.21 12.90
C THR A 60 26.81 10.42 13.23
N THR A 61 27.05 9.15 13.52
CA THR A 61 26.11 8.21 14.13
C THR A 61 25.55 8.77 15.43
N THR A 62 24.35 9.35 15.39
CA THR A 62 23.44 9.32 16.53
C THR A 62 22.68 8.01 16.47
N SER A 63 23.11 7.09 17.32
CA SER A 63 22.58 5.75 17.49
C SER A 63 21.14 5.77 18.03
N ALA A 64 20.16 5.90 17.13
CA ALA A 64 19.00 5.03 17.25
C ALA A 64 19.53 3.61 17.11
N SER A 65 19.31 2.75 18.10
CA SER A 65 19.74 1.36 18.06
C SER A 65 19.11 0.66 16.85
N LYS A 66 19.76 0.72 15.69
CA LYS A 66 19.54 -0.25 14.62
C LYS A 66 19.88 -1.59 15.26
N SER A 67 18.86 -2.33 15.70
CA SER A 67 19.05 -3.72 16.07
C SER A 67 19.63 -4.39 14.83
N VAL A 68 20.93 -4.69 14.87
CA VAL A 68 21.60 -5.36 13.76
C VAL A 68 20.93 -6.73 13.65
N PHE A 69 20.18 -6.92 12.55
CA PHE A 69 19.64 -8.23 12.22
C PHE A 69 20.80 -9.22 12.18
N THR A 70 20.75 -10.21 13.06
CA THR A 70 21.69 -11.33 13.06
C THR A 70 20.89 -12.54 12.63
N ALA A 71 21.14 -12.98 11.39
CA ALA A 71 20.50 -14.17 10.88
C ALA A 71 20.84 -15.38 11.76
N SER A 72 19.84 -16.23 11.97
CA SER A 72 20.06 -17.50 12.66
C SER A 72 20.90 -18.42 11.78
N SER A 73 21.58 -19.39 12.41
CA SER A 73 22.39 -20.37 11.67
C SER A 73 21.53 -21.11 10.63
N PRO A 74 22.12 -21.58 9.50
CA PRO A 74 21.38 -22.33 8.48
C PRO A 74 20.57 -23.49 9.06
N LYS A 75 21.13 -24.23 10.04
CA LYS A 75 20.44 -25.32 10.73
C LYS A 75 19.17 -24.87 11.47
N GLN A 76 19.19 -23.69 12.10
CA GLN A 76 18.02 -23.14 12.79
C GLN A 76 16.94 -22.69 11.79
N GLN A 77 17.35 -22.07 10.69
CA GLN A 77 16.43 -21.70 9.62
C GLN A 77 15.79 -22.94 8.99
N ASP A 78 16.57 -23.99 8.70
CA ASP A 78 16.05 -25.22 8.10
C ASP A 78 15.09 -25.96 9.05
N LYS A 79 15.38 -25.95 10.37
CA LYS A 79 14.46 -26.50 11.37
C LYS A 79 13.12 -25.75 11.40
N LEU A 80 13.15 -24.41 11.45
CA LEU A 80 11.93 -23.61 11.44
C LEU A 80 11.15 -23.79 10.13
N GLN A 81 11.84 -23.90 9.00
CA GLN A 81 11.19 -24.19 7.72
C GLN A 81 10.45 -25.54 7.76
N GLN A 82 11.06 -26.59 8.33
CA GLN A 82 10.38 -27.88 8.49
C GLN A 82 9.14 -27.78 9.40
N GLU A 83 9.21 -26.98 10.47
CA GLU A 83 8.06 -26.70 11.35
C GLU A 83 6.93 -25.98 10.58
N ILE A 84 7.26 -25.01 9.72
CA ILE A 84 6.30 -24.32 8.84
C ILE A 84 5.70 -25.28 7.82
N ASP A 85 6.52 -26.09 7.14
CA ASP A 85 6.07 -27.04 6.12
C ASP A 85 5.10 -28.07 6.74
N GLN A 86 5.45 -28.60 7.91
CA GLN A 86 4.59 -29.51 8.66
C GLN A 86 3.27 -28.81 9.04
N HIS A 87 3.36 -27.60 9.58
CA HIS A 87 2.20 -26.79 9.98
C HIS A 87 1.27 -26.51 8.79
N GLN A 88 1.78 -26.23 7.59
CA GLN A 88 0.95 -26.00 6.40
C GLN A 88 0.37 -27.30 5.82
N SER A 89 1.02 -28.45 6.03
CA SER A 89 0.57 -29.74 5.48
C SER A 89 -0.55 -30.43 6.29
N ASP A 90 -0.59 -30.20 7.61
CA ASP A 90 -1.52 -30.91 8.49
C ASP A 90 -2.96 -30.38 8.35
N ASN A 91 -3.82 -31.09 7.64
CA ASN A 91 -5.23 -30.70 7.42
C ASN A 91 -6.22 -31.44 8.33
N SER A 92 -5.81 -31.89 9.52
CA SER A 92 -6.70 -32.59 10.44
C SER A 92 -7.83 -31.68 10.94
N HIS A 93 -9.05 -32.21 11.09
CA HIS A 93 -10.22 -31.47 11.59
C HIS A 93 -9.99 -30.77 12.94
N GLU A 94 -9.13 -31.31 13.81
CA GLU A 94 -8.75 -30.70 15.11
C GLU A 94 -7.87 -29.45 14.98
N GLN A 95 -7.30 -29.23 13.80
CA GLN A 95 -6.36 -28.14 13.49
C GLN A 95 -6.98 -27.08 12.56
N GLN A 96 -8.29 -27.15 12.32
CA GLN A 96 -9.01 -26.19 11.50
C GLN A 96 -8.96 -24.81 12.17
N GLY A 97 -8.45 -23.80 11.45
CA GLY A 97 -8.29 -22.44 11.96
C GLY A 97 -6.95 -22.14 12.64
N LYS A 98 -5.95 -23.04 12.56
CA LYS A 98 -4.58 -22.71 12.96
C LYS A 98 -3.97 -21.65 12.06
N ARG A 99 -3.09 -20.82 12.63
CA ARG A 99 -2.43 -19.71 11.94
C ARG A 99 -0.93 -19.72 12.15
N ILE A 100 -0.21 -19.04 11.26
CA ILE A 100 1.19 -18.70 11.45
C ILE A 100 1.30 -17.22 11.82
N ILE A 101 1.82 -16.91 13.00
CA ILE A 101 1.99 -15.54 13.50
C ILE A 101 3.47 -15.15 13.44
N ILE A 102 3.79 -14.16 12.62
CA ILE A 102 5.17 -13.75 12.33
C ILE A 102 5.44 -12.37 12.92
N PHE A 103 6.35 -12.33 13.89
CA PHE A 103 6.93 -11.09 14.41
C PHE A 103 8.14 -10.66 13.56
N PRO A 104 8.35 -9.34 13.37
CA PRO A 104 9.44 -8.85 12.57
C PRO A 104 10.77 -9.11 13.29
N ASN A 105 11.84 -9.32 12.54
CA ASN A 105 13.14 -9.66 13.09
C ASN A 105 13.75 -8.58 14.02
N ASN A 106 13.34 -7.32 13.85
CA ASN A 106 13.72 -6.17 14.68
C ASN A 106 12.76 -5.93 15.86
N PHE A 107 11.78 -6.82 16.07
CA PHE A 107 10.92 -6.76 17.25
C PHE A 107 11.78 -6.77 18.52
N PRO A 108 11.47 -5.93 19.54
CA PRO A 108 12.27 -5.80 20.74
C PRO A 108 12.70 -7.16 21.29
N LEU A 109 13.97 -7.28 21.67
CA LEU A 109 14.62 -8.51 22.10
C LEU A 109 14.00 -9.03 23.41
N ILE A 110 12.83 -9.64 23.28
CA ILE A 110 12.21 -10.50 24.27
C ILE A 110 12.51 -11.96 23.91
N LYS A 111 12.50 -12.84 24.91
CA LYS A 111 12.67 -14.28 24.67
C LYS A 111 11.44 -14.82 23.93
N ASN A 112 11.55 -15.96 23.23
CA ASN A 112 10.44 -16.51 22.44
C ASN A 112 9.19 -16.85 23.28
N ASP A 113 9.36 -17.30 24.52
CA ASP A 113 8.29 -17.51 25.51
C ASP A 113 7.54 -16.22 25.87
N GLN A 114 8.19 -15.07 25.68
CA GLN A 114 7.59 -13.76 25.90
C GLN A 114 6.83 -13.23 24.68
N LEU A 115 7.03 -13.78 23.47
CA LEU A 115 6.23 -13.42 22.29
C LEU A 115 4.77 -13.82 22.47
N VAL A 116 4.53 -15.04 22.97
CA VAL A 116 3.20 -15.54 23.32
C VAL A 116 2.54 -14.61 24.33
N LYS A 117 3.26 -14.28 25.40
CA LYS A 117 2.77 -13.37 26.43
C LYS A 117 2.46 -11.99 25.88
N TYR A 118 3.31 -11.44 25.02
CA TYR A 118 3.07 -10.15 24.38
C TYR A 118 1.81 -10.18 23.50
N TYR A 119 1.66 -11.22 22.69
CA TYR A 119 0.50 -11.38 21.80
C TYR A 119 -0.81 -11.46 22.59
N ILE A 120 -0.84 -12.26 23.65
CA ILE A 120 -2.04 -12.44 24.48
C ILE A 120 -2.29 -11.21 25.37
N ASP A 121 -1.31 -10.80 26.17
CA ASP A 121 -1.52 -9.80 27.22
C ASP A 121 -1.46 -8.36 26.71
N THR A 122 -0.59 -8.09 25.72
CA THR A 122 -0.35 -6.70 25.24
C THR A 122 -1.16 -6.39 23.99
N MET A 123 -1.23 -7.31 23.03
CA MET A 123 -2.06 -7.13 21.83
C MET A 123 -3.52 -7.56 22.03
N ASN A 124 -3.84 -8.19 23.17
CA ASN A 124 -5.18 -8.68 23.52
C ASN A 124 -5.75 -9.60 22.43
N GLN A 125 -4.91 -10.49 21.88
CA GLN A 125 -5.28 -11.43 20.83
C GLN A 125 -5.39 -12.85 21.39
N ALA A 126 -6.36 -13.62 20.88
CA ALA A 126 -6.51 -15.03 21.23
C ALA A 126 -5.52 -15.89 20.43
N LEU A 127 -4.90 -16.86 21.10
CA LEU A 127 -3.99 -17.83 20.51
C LEU A 127 -4.59 -19.22 20.58
N HIS A 128 -4.66 -19.92 19.45
CA HIS A 128 -5.05 -21.32 19.42
C HIS A 128 -3.86 -22.21 19.80
N PRO A 129 -4.04 -23.35 20.50
CA PRO A 129 -2.92 -24.22 20.89
C PRO A 129 -2.07 -24.75 19.72
N HIS A 130 -2.63 -24.77 18.51
CA HIS A 130 -1.95 -25.21 17.28
C HIS A 130 -1.41 -24.05 16.43
N ASP A 131 -1.50 -22.80 16.91
CA ASP A 131 -0.91 -21.65 16.21
C ASP A 131 0.63 -21.72 16.29
N LEU A 132 1.29 -21.45 15.17
CA LEU A 132 2.74 -21.34 15.11
C LEU A 132 3.13 -19.87 15.25
N ILE A 133 3.82 -19.52 16.34
CA ILE A 133 4.25 -18.14 16.61
C ILE A 133 5.78 -18.07 16.65
N TYR A 134 6.36 -17.17 15.86
CA TYR A 134 7.81 -16.98 15.85
C TYR A 134 8.22 -15.55 15.46
N ARG A 135 9.44 -15.19 15.83
CA ARG A 135 10.14 -14.02 15.29
C ARG A 135 10.96 -14.46 14.09
N ASN A 136 10.80 -13.76 12.97
CA ASN A 136 11.51 -14.11 11.74
C ASN A 136 13.04 -14.17 11.95
N CYS A 137 13.64 -15.19 11.38
CA CYS A 137 15.08 -15.43 11.37
C CYS A 137 15.63 -15.79 9.98
N PHE A 138 14.79 -15.75 8.95
CA PHE A 138 15.15 -16.11 7.59
C PHE A 138 15.88 -14.99 6.87
N GLU A 139 16.86 -15.39 6.08
CA GLU A 139 17.45 -14.56 5.03
C GLU A 139 16.83 -14.89 3.67
N TYR A 140 16.94 -13.93 2.75
CA TYR A 140 16.55 -14.16 1.36
C TYR A 140 17.39 -15.30 0.76
N LYS A 141 16.72 -16.21 0.07
CA LYS A 141 17.35 -17.33 -0.63
C LYS A 141 16.90 -17.32 -2.09
N ILE A 142 17.86 -17.27 -3.01
CA ILE A 142 17.58 -17.44 -4.43
C ILE A 142 17.13 -18.90 -4.66
N PRO A 143 15.98 -19.13 -5.33
CA PRO A 143 15.52 -20.47 -5.65
C PRO A 143 16.55 -21.27 -6.41
N GLN A 144 16.72 -22.53 -6.03
CA GLN A 144 17.62 -23.44 -6.74
C GLN A 144 16.88 -24.05 -7.94
N LEU A 145 16.73 -23.23 -8.99
CA LEU A 145 16.09 -23.61 -10.25
C LEU A 145 17.12 -23.71 -11.38
N SER A 146 16.72 -24.34 -12.48
CA SER A 146 17.51 -24.26 -13.71
C SER A 146 17.30 -22.89 -14.35
N TYR A 147 18.39 -22.19 -14.69
CA TYR A 147 18.35 -20.87 -15.28
C TYR A 147 18.97 -20.88 -16.68
N SER A 148 18.30 -20.22 -17.62
CA SER A 148 18.81 -19.93 -18.95
C SER A 148 19.26 -18.48 -19.04
N SER A 149 20.32 -18.20 -19.80
CA SER A 149 20.73 -16.81 -20.05
C SER A 149 19.87 -16.21 -21.16
N GLN A 150 19.28 -15.05 -20.90
CA GLN A 150 18.51 -14.25 -21.84
C GLN A 150 19.15 -12.88 -22.00
N LYS A 151 19.07 -12.31 -23.20
CA LYS A 151 19.55 -10.95 -23.47
C LYS A 151 18.36 -9.99 -23.45
N ILE A 152 18.47 -8.92 -22.67
CA ILE A 152 17.50 -7.84 -22.61
C ILE A 152 18.16 -6.56 -23.11
N ASP A 153 17.48 -5.87 -24.02
CA ASP A 153 17.88 -4.54 -24.45
C ASP A 153 17.44 -3.51 -23.40
N VAL A 154 18.40 -2.75 -22.85
CA VAL A 154 18.18 -1.68 -21.87
C VAL A 154 18.55 -0.37 -22.52
N PHE A 155 17.66 0.63 -22.40
CA PHE A 155 17.83 1.93 -23.03
C PHE A 155 18.18 2.98 -21.98
N SER A 156 19.28 3.70 -22.19
CA SER A 156 19.65 4.88 -21.39
C SER A 156 18.82 6.10 -21.81
N ASP A 157 18.61 7.03 -20.88
CA ASP A 157 17.91 8.31 -21.11
C ASP A 157 18.72 9.34 -21.92
N GLY A 158 19.91 8.99 -22.39
CA GLY A 158 20.77 9.85 -23.21
C GLY A 158 21.46 10.98 -22.44
N GLY A 159 21.39 10.98 -21.11
CA GLY A 159 22.18 11.87 -20.25
C GLY A 159 21.89 13.36 -20.46
N GLY A 160 20.65 13.81 -20.24
CA GLY A 160 20.24 15.19 -19.91
C GLY A 160 20.64 16.37 -20.84
N GLY A 161 21.46 16.17 -21.87
CA GLY A 161 21.93 17.21 -22.81
C GLY A 161 21.05 17.32 -24.07
N ASP A 162 21.44 18.17 -25.03
CA ASP A 162 20.74 18.30 -26.31
C ASP A 162 20.79 16.98 -27.10
N GLN A 163 19.65 16.30 -27.17
CA GLN A 163 19.51 14.95 -27.74
C GLN A 163 19.14 14.98 -29.23
N SER A 164 19.14 16.15 -29.86
CA SER A 164 18.81 16.32 -31.28
C SER A 164 19.86 15.65 -32.18
N GLY A 165 19.69 14.35 -32.44
CA GLY A 165 20.54 13.55 -33.33
C GLY A 165 21.06 12.24 -32.77
N ILE A 166 20.79 11.92 -31.50
CA ILE A 166 21.17 10.61 -30.93
C ILE A 166 20.24 9.53 -31.47
N LYS A 167 20.77 8.64 -32.32
CA LYS A 167 20.02 7.47 -32.81
C LYS A 167 19.71 6.53 -31.64
N CYS A 168 18.46 6.09 -31.48
CA CYS A 168 18.03 5.19 -30.39
C CYS A 168 18.92 3.95 -30.21
N ARG A 169 19.50 3.42 -31.31
CA ARG A 169 20.45 2.30 -31.29
C ARG A 169 21.75 2.56 -30.52
N LYS A 170 22.12 3.82 -30.32
CA LYS A 170 23.27 4.22 -29.49
C LYS A 170 22.93 4.29 -28.00
N LEU A 171 21.64 4.36 -27.67
CA LEU A 171 21.14 4.37 -26.29
C LEU A 171 20.82 2.95 -25.79
N SER A 172 20.75 1.97 -26.70
CA SER A 172 20.53 0.57 -26.35
C SER A 172 21.84 -0.10 -25.93
N SER A 173 21.79 -0.78 -24.79
CA SER A 173 22.80 -1.70 -24.30
C SER A 173 22.15 -3.07 -24.08
N GLN A 174 22.95 -4.13 -24.13
CA GLN A 174 22.44 -5.48 -23.85
C GLN A 174 22.90 -5.95 -22.48
N VAL A 175 21.95 -6.38 -21.67
CA VAL A 175 22.22 -7.00 -20.37
C VAL A 175 21.85 -8.47 -20.45
N ASN A 176 22.76 -9.33 -19.99
CA ASN A 176 22.48 -10.75 -19.84
C ASN A 176 21.80 -10.97 -18.48
N VAL A 177 20.59 -11.51 -18.48
CA VAL A 177 19.88 -11.92 -17.27
C VAL A 177 19.70 -13.43 -17.25
N LYS A 178 19.63 -14.01 -16.06
CA LYS A 178 19.33 -15.43 -15.87
C LYS A 178 17.83 -15.58 -15.59
N VAL A 179 17.15 -16.40 -16.38
CA VAL A 179 15.69 -16.58 -16.33
C VAL A 179 15.37 -18.05 -16.10
N SER A 180 14.54 -18.32 -15.09
CA SER A 180 14.01 -19.66 -14.83
C SER A 180 12.84 -19.98 -15.77
N PRO A 181 12.45 -21.26 -15.90
CA PRO A 181 11.14 -21.60 -16.45
C PRO A 181 10.01 -20.84 -15.75
N ALA A 182 8.93 -20.59 -16.49
CA ALA A 182 7.70 -20.07 -15.91
C ALA A 182 7.09 -21.12 -14.97
N ILE A 183 6.74 -20.71 -13.75
CA ILE A 183 6.09 -21.55 -12.75
C ILE A 183 4.75 -20.88 -12.42
N ASN A 184 3.67 -21.65 -12.49
CA ASN A 184 2.36 -21.17 -12.09
C ASN A 184 2.33 -20.98 -10.57
N LYS A 185 1.92 -19.80 -10.12
CA LYS A 185 1.74 -19.43 -8.71
C LYS A 185 0.32 -18.94 -8.42
N ASN A 186 -0.64 -19.32 -9.27
CA ASN A 186 -2.05 -19.09 -9.00
C ASN A 186 -2.47 -19.87 -7.75
N GLY A 187 -3.27 -19.25 -6.91
CA GLY A 187 -3.89 -19.89 -5.76
C GLY A 187 -5.08 -20.75 -6.16
N ASN A 188 -5.62 -21.49 -5.19
CA ASN A 188 -6.85 -22.24 -5.39
C ASN A 188 -8.06 -21.28 -5.43
N MET A 189 -8.61 -21.04 -6.62
CA MET A 189 -9.67 -20.04 -6.80
C MET A 189 -10.91 -20.31 -5.93
N ARG A 190 -11.32 -21.58 -5.77
CA ARG A 190 -12.45 -21.93 -4.90
C ARG A 190 -12.16 -21.54 -3.46
N GLN A 191 -10.98 -21.86 -2.95
CA GLN A 191 -10.58 -21.51 -1.58
C GLN A 191 -10.53 -20.00 -1.39
N ILE A 192 -9.94 -19.26 -2.34
CA ILE A 192 -9.85 -17.79 -2.31
C ILE A 192 -11.24 -17.16 -2.21
N LEU A 193 -12.15 -17.57 -3.10
CA LEU A 193 -13.50 -17.04 -3.16
C LEU A 193 -14.38 -17.48 -1.99
N THR A 194 -14.18 -18.71 -1.50
CA THR A 194 -14.84 -19.21 -0.29
C THR A 194 -14.46 -18.35 0.91
N ARG A 195 -13.16 -18.05 1.09
CA ARG A 195 -12.68 -17.15 2.15
C ARG A 195 -13.30 -15.76 2.02
N PHE A 196 -13.28 -15.18 0.81
CA PHE A 196 -13.84 -13.85 0.59
C PHE A 196 -15.34 -13.76 0.93
N MET A 197 -16.10 -14.81 0.62
CA MET A 197 -17.52 -14.93 0.99
C MET A 197 -17.71 -15.15 2.49
N GLN A 198 -16.85 -15.93 3.14
CA GLN A 198 -16.93 -16.22 4.58
C GLN A 198 -16.51 -15.05 5.47
N ASP A 199 -15.54 -14.25 5.02
CA ASP A 199 -15.11 -13.03 5.71
C ASP A 199 -16.25 -12.02 5.83
N ASP A 200 -17.20 -12.04 4.88
CA ASP A 200 -18.43 -11.24 4.85
C ASP A 200 -18.23 -9.74 5.11
N GLY A 201 -17.03 -9.24 4.80
CA GLY A 201 -16.62 -7.88 5.13
C GLY A 201 -17.29 -6.82 4.25
N LEU A 202 -17.17 -5.54 4.64
CA LEU A 202 -17.72 -4.41 3.88
C LEU A 202 -17.26 -4.41 2.41
N TYR A 203 -16.00 -4.79 2.16
CA TYR A 203 -15.45 -4.87 0.81
C TYR A 203 -16.12 -5.97 -0.03
N PHE A 204 -16.39 -7.14 0.57
CA PHE A 204 -17.13 -8.21 -0.11
C PHE A 204 -18.56 -7.75 -0.44
N GLN A 205 -19.25 -7.18 0.53
CA GLN A 205 -20.62 -6.70 0.40
C GLN A 205 -20.77 -5.61 -0.66
N GLU A 206 -19.79 -4.69 -0.77
CA GLU A 206 -19.76 -3.65 -1.78
C GLU A 206 -19.72 -4.23 -3.21
N PHE A 207 -18.93 -5.29 -3.43
CA PHE A 207 -18.71 -5.85 -4.77
C PHE A 207 -19.56 -7.07 -5.10
N LEU A 208 -20.24 -7.69 -4.15
CA LEU A 208 -21.16 -8.81 -4.38
C LEU A 208 -22.14 -8.61 -5.54
N PRO A 209 -22.73 -7.40 -5.77
CA PRO A 209 -23.61 -7.17 -6.92
C PRO A 209 -22.97 -7.38 -8.29
N PHE A 210 -21.63 -7.38 -8.39
CA PHE A 210 -20.90 -7.62 -9.65
C PHE A 210 -20.81 -9.11 -9.99
N PHE A 211 -20.97 -10.01 -9.01
CA PHE A 211 -20.85 -11.47 -9.16
C PHE A 211 -21.97 -12.18 -8.37
N PRO A 212 -23.25 -11.96 -8.72
CA PRO A 212 -24.39 -12.43 -7.93
C PRO A 212 -24.47 -13.95 -7.79
N ASN A 213 -23.93 -14.69 -8.75
CA ASN A 213 -24.00 -16.15 -8.80
C ASN A 213 -22.87 -16.83 -8.02
N LEU A 214 -22.00 -16.09 -7.33
CA LEU A 214 -20.83 -16.63 -6.66
C LEU A 214 -21.18 -17.77 -5.69
N LYS A 215 -22.27 -17.62 -4.91
CA LYS A 215 -22.70 -18.65 -3.96
C LYS A 215 -23.06 -19.96 -4.67
N GLU A 216 -23.79 -19.89 -5.77
CA GLU A 216 -24.17 -21.07 -6.57
C GLU A 216 -22.93 -21.72 -7.21
N GLN A 217 -22.00 -20.90 -7.72
CA GLN A 217 -20.73 -21.37 -8.26
C GLN A 217 -19.90 -22.13 -7.22
N LEU A 218 -19.85 -21.63 -5.98
CA LEU A 218 -19.13 -22.26 -4.87
C LEU A 218 -19.83 -23.52 -4.33
N GLN A 219 -21.14 -23.64 -4.48
CA GLN A 219 -21.90 -24.84 -4.10
C GLN A 219 -21.81 -25.96 -5.13
N SER A 220 -21.52 -25.63 -6.39
CA SER A 220 -21.24 -26.63 -7.40
C SER A 220 -20.00 -27.45 -7.04
N ALA A 221 -20.10 -28.77 -7.16
CA ALA A 221 -18.96 -29.68 -7.04
C ALA A 221 -17.99 -29.60 -8.25
N ASP A 222 -18.41 -28.96 -9.35
CA ASP A 222 -17.62 -28.81 -10.56
C ASP A 222 -16.77 -27.52 -10.51
N ASP A 223 -15.45 -27.68 -10.41
CA ASP A 223 -14.47 -26.59 -10.43
C ASP A 223 -14.41 -25.86 -11.76
N ASP A 224 -14.85 -26.50 -12.87
CA ASP A 224 -14.87 -25.85 -14.18
C ASP A 224 -15.81 -24.65 -14.19
N ILE A 225 -16.86 -24.64 -13.36
CA ILE A 225 -17.76 -23.48 -13.26
C ILE A 225 -16.99 -22.26 -12.76
N ILE A 226 -16.17 -22.41 -11.72
CA ILE A 226 -15.38 -21.29 -11.20
C ILE A 226 -14.36 -20.83 -12.25
N ASN A 227 -13.67 -21.76 -12.89
CA ASN A 227 -12.62 -21.47 -13.87
C ASN A 227 -13.13 -20.78 -15.14
N LYS A 228 -14.41 -20.93 -15.47
CA LYS A 228 -15.06 -20.22 -16.58
C LYS A 228 -15.28 -18.74 -16.26
N HIS A 229 -15.51 -18.40 -15.00
CA HIS A 229 -15.90 -17.04 -14.59
C HIS A 229 -14.79 -16.25 -13.91
N TRP A 230 -13.83 -16.91 -13.28
CA TRP A 230 -12.81 -16.29 -12.44
C TRP A 230 -11.40 -16.60 -12.93
N TYR A 231 -10.60 -15.55 -13.07
CA TYR A 231 -9.25 -15.64 -13.60
C TYR A 231 -8.27 -14.94 -12.68
N GLN A 232 -7.13 -15.58 -12.40
CA GLN A 232 -6.03 -14.95 -11.67
C GLN A 232 -4.92 -14.54 -12.64
N PHE A 233 -4.54 -13.27 -12.57
CA PHE A 233 -3.38 -12.72 -13.26
C PHE A 233 -2.34 -12.34 -12.23
N ILE A 234 -1.26 -13.11 -12.17
CA ILE A 234 -0.13 -12.86 -11.27
C ILE A 234 0.48 -11.49 -11.60
N GLY A 235 0.73 -10.70 -10.54
CA GLY A 235 1.35 -9.39 -10.64
C GLY A 235 2.84 -9.45 -10.27
N SER A 236 3.24 -8.68 -9.27
CA SER A 236 4.62 -8.56 -8.81
C SER A 236 4.75 -8.95 -7.34
N THR A 237 5.99 -9.09 -6.87
CA THR A 237 6.30 -9.45 -5.50
C THR A 237 7.49 -8.68 -4.95
N VAL A 238 7.51 -8.52 -3.63
CA VAL A 238 8.64 -7.99 -2.85
C VAL A 238 9.01 -8.96 -1.74
N TRP A 239 10.29 -9.03 -1.40
CA TRP A 239 10.77 -9.76 -0.24
C TRP A 239 10.67 -8.88 1.01
N LEU A 240 9.81 -9.26 1.94
CA LEU A 240 9.67 -8.59 3.23
C LEU A 240 10.76 -9.10 4.18
N GLN A 241 11.93 -8.48 4.16
CA GLN A 241 13.09 -8.94 4.91
C GLN A 241 12.84 -9.07 6.41
N GLN A 242 12.06 -8.15 6.98
CA GLN A 242 11.71 -8.22 8.41
C GLN A 242 10.90 -9.47 8.76
N TYR A 243 10.15 -10.03 7.82
CA TYR A 243 9.21 -11.13 8.04
C TYR A 243 9.65 -12.45 7.40
N GLY A 244 10.62 -12.43 6.49
CA GLY A 244 11.16 -13.66 5.89
C GLY A 244 10.22 -14.29 4.87
N VAL A 245 9.39 -13.48 4.22
CA VAL A 245 8.36 -13.92 3.27
C VAL A 245 8.33 -13.02 2.03
N HIS A 246 7.90 -13.58 0.92
CA HIS A 246 7.54 -12.86 -0.29
C HIS A 246 6.08 -12.42 -0.22
N LEU A 247 5.82 -11.11 -0.34
CA LEU A 247 4.47 -10.59 -0.53
C LEU A 247 4.21 -10.44 -2.02
N MET A 248 3.21 -11.14 -2.54
CA MET A 248 2.79 -11.10 -3.94
C MET A 248 1.44 -10.41 -4.06
N ILE A 249 1.32 -9.52 -5.04
CA ILE A 249 0.04 -9.00 -5.48
C ILE A 249 -0.35 -9.61 -6.83
N SER A 250 -1.59 -10.01 -6.96
CA SER A 250 -2.21 -10.49 -8.19
C SER A 250 -3.54 -9.79 -8.43
N ARG A 251 -4.10 -9.96 -9.63
CA ARG A 251 -5.49 -9.59 -9.93
C ARG A 251 -6.33 -10.85 -9.95
N ILE A 252 -7.51 -10.77 -9.35
CA ILE A 252 -8.58 -11.72 -9.57
C ILE A 252 -9.68 -10.99 -10.33
N ILE A 253 -9.99 -11.52 -11.51
CA ILE A 253 -10.91 -10.93 -12.47
C ILE A 253 -12.15 -11.81 -12.55
N TYR A 254 -13.31 -11.15 -12.53
CA TYR A 254 -14.60 -11.80 -12.78
C TYR A 254 -15.13 -11.45 -14.18
N THR A 255 -15.73 -12.45 -14.81
CA THR A 255 -16.46 -12.36 -16.07
C THR A 255 -17.82 -13.03 -15.92
N GLU A 256 -18.86 -12.46 -16.51
CA GLU A 256 -20.22 -13.04 -16.45
C GLU A 256 -20.37 -14.30 -17.30
N VAL A 257 -19.58 -14.44 -18.36
CA VAL A 257 -19.59 -15.59 -19.27
C VAL A 257 -18.17 -16.12 -19.47
N ASP A 258 -18.06 -17.38 -19.86
CA ASP A 258 -16.78 -18.03 -20.15
C ASP A 258 -15.97 -17.24 -21.19
N GLN A 259 -14.75 -16.84 -20.82
CA GLN A 259 -13.86 -15.99 -21.60
C GLN A 259 -14.49 -14.67 -22.08
N GLY A 260 -15.45 -14.15 -21.32
CA GLY A 260 -16.14 -12.89 -21.59
C GLY A 260 -15.31 -11.65 -21.31
N LEU A 261 -15.93 -10.49 -21.50
CA LEU A 261 -15.33 -9.21 -21.10
C LEU A 261 -15.21 -9.14 -19.56
N PRO A 262 -14.03 -8.77 -19.02
CA PRO A 262 -13.86 -8.49 -17.61
C PRO A 262 -14.85 -7.44 -17.10
N ILE A 263 -15.58 -7.78 -16.03
CA ILE A 263 -16.51 -6.86 -15.37
C ILE A 263 -15.80 -6.12 -14.25
N ILE A 264 -15.12 -6.87 -13.39
CA ILE A 264 -14.40 -6.31 -12.25
C ILE A 264 -13.09 -7.04 -12.01
N SER A 265 -12.08 -6.29 -11.55
CA SER A 265 -10.78 -6.78 -11.15
C SER A 265 -10.43 -6.30 -9.74
N LEU A 266 -10.17 -7.25 -8.85
CA LEU A 266 -9.80 -7.01 -7.46
C LEU A 266 -8.34 -7.39 -7.22
N ALA A 267 -7.66 -6.66 -6.34
CA ALA A 267 -6.29 -6.96 -5.96
C ALA A 267 -6.25 -8.02 -4.86
N TYR A 268 -5.50 -9.10 -5.08
CA TYR A 268 -5.36 -10.20 -4.14
C TYR A 268 -3.91 -10.32 -3.66
N LEU A 269 -3.71 -10.43 -2.35
CA LEU A 269 -2.41 -10.50 -1.71
C LEU A 269 -2.16 -11.87 -1.11
N GLN A 270 -1.03 -12.47 -1.48
CA GLN A 270 -0.57 -13.78 -1.02
C GLN A 270 0.82 -13.66 -0.41
N LEU A 271 1.11 -14.49 0.58
CA LEU A 271 2.45 -14.66 1.12
C LEU A 271 3.05 -15.96 0.63
N PHE A 272 4.35 -15.94 0.33
CA PHE A 272 5.13 -17.12 0.04
C PHE A 272 6.35 -17.18 0.95
N ASP A 273 6.73 -18.38 1.35
CA ASP A 273 7.97 -18.58 2.09
C ASP A 273 9.22 -18.35 1.20
N ARG A 274 10.41 -18.50 1.79
CA ARG A 274 11.69 -18.38 1.05
C ARG A 274 11.89 -19.45 -0.03
N ASN A 275 11.11 -20.53 -0.02
CA ASN A 275 11.12 -21.61 -1.00
C ASN A 275 10.01 -21.44 -2.05
N TRP A 276 9.27 -20.33 -2.04
CA TRP A 276 8.14 -20.04 -2.92
C TRP A 276 6.93 -20.97 -2.75
N ASN A 277 6.75 -21.55 -1.57
CA ASN A 277 5.51 -22.20 -1.20
C ASN A 277 4.54 -21.15 -0.68
N GLU A 278 3.28 -21.19 -1.13
CA GLU A 278 2.25 -20.30 -0.62
C GLU A 278 1.99 -20.60 0.86
N LEU A 279 1.87 -19.55 1.66
CA LEU A 279 1.53 -19.65 3.07
C LEU A 279 0.09 -19.17 3.27
N ASN A 280 -0.74 -20.04 3.82
CA ASN A 280 -2.12 -19.71 4.19
C ASN A 280 -2.22 -19.36 5.67
N ASP A 281 -3.21 -18.52 6.00
CA ASP A 281 -3.56 -18.15 7.38
C ASP A 281 -2.37 -17.57 8.17
N VAL A 282 -1.67 -16.65 7.53
CA VAL A 282 -0.50 -15.98 8.10
C VAL A 282 -0.89 -14.61 8.64
N GLU A 283 -0.56 -14.35 9.90
CA GLU A 283 -0.69 -13.07 10.56
C GLU A 283 0.68 -12.40 10.67
N LEU A 284 0.86 -11.26 10.02
CA LEU A 284 2.05 -10.43 10.17
C LEU A 284 1.80 -9.38 11.26
N ILE A 285 2.72 -9.30 12.24
CA ILE A 285 2.71 -8.28 13.28
C ILE A 285 3.52 -7.07 12.80
N ILE A 286 2.84 -5.99 12.47
CA ILE A 286 3.45 -4.80 11.85
C ILE A 286 3.45 -3.61 12.82
N PRO A 287 4.45 -2.71 12.75
CA PRO A 287 4.42 -1.45 13.49
C PRO A 287 3.17 -0.62 13.15
N ASP A 288 2.65 0.10 14.13
CA ASP A 288 1.52 1.01 13.98
C ASP A 288 1.83 2.31 14.73
N TYR A 289 1.97 3.42 13.99
CA TYR A 289 2.25 4.72 14.58
C TYR A 289 0.95 5.43 14.96
N GLU A 290 0.77 5.65 16.26
CA GLU A 290 -0.32 6.46 16.79
C GLU A 290 0.12 7.93 16.77
N THR A 291 -0.55 8.79 15.99
CA THR A 291 -0.31 10.25 15.97
C THR A 291 -0.94 10.97 17.17
N THR A 292 -1.07 10.32 18.32
CA THR A 292 -1.65 10.94 19.53
C THR A 292 -0.56 11.60 20.34
N THR A 293 -0.48 12.92 20.17
CA THR A 293 0.30 13.85 20.97
C THR A 293 -0.11 13.79 22.45
N THR A 294 0.60 13.02 23.26
CA THR A 294 0.62 13.22 24.73
C THR A 294 2.05 13.12 25.26
N THR A 295 2.72 14.28 25.26
CA THR A 295 3.64 14.81 26.30
C THR A 295 4.59 13.87 27.07
N THR A 296 4.94 12.71 26.55
CA THR A 296 6.01 11.86 27.11
C THR A 296 6.99 11.49 26.02
N THR A 297 8.26 11.74 26.29
CA THR A 297 9.43 11.73 25.40
C THR A 297 9.88 10.33 24.96
N GLN A 298 8.95 9.44 24.63
CA GLN A 298 9.25 8.16 23.99
C GLN A 298 8.24 7.92 22.87
N SER A 299 8.68 8.14 21.62
CA SER A 299 7.96 7.70 20.43
C SER A 299 7.83 6.17 20.48
N LYS A 300 6.72 5.66 21.00
CA LYS A 300 6.47 4.23 21.19
C LYS A 300 5.38 3.81 20.21
N TYR A 301 5.78 3.39 19.02
CA TYR A 301 4.88 2.72 18.09
C TYR A 301 4.30 1.47 18.76
N LYS A 302 3.02 1.21 18.46
CA LYS A 302 2.36 -0.05 18.82
C LYS A 302 2.57 -1.04 17.68
N TYR A 303 1.98 -2.22 17.82
CA TYR A 303 1.91 -3.19 16.74
C TYR A 303 0.45 -3.54 16.47
N LYS A 304 0.13 -3.71 15.19
CA LYS A 304 -1.16 -4.24 14.71
C LYS A 304 -0.90 -5.49 13.89
N SER A 305 -1.96 -6.27 13.67
CA SER A 305 -1.89 -7.47 12.85
C SER A 305 -2.54 -7.27 11.49
N ILE A 306 -1.98 -7.91 10.47
CA ILE A 306 -2.60 -8.07 9.14
C ILE A 306 -2.55 -9.54 8.78
N ILE A 307 -3.71 -10.07 8.38
CA ILE A 307 -3.87 -11.49 8.04
C ILE A 307 -3.84 -11.64 6.52
N TYR A 308 -3.07 -12.61 6.05
CA TYR A 308 -2.92 -13.02 4.67
C TYR A 308 -3.35 -14.48 4.48
N PRO A 309 -3.81 -14.85 3.28
CA PRO A 309 -4.03 -13.97 2.13
C PRO A 309 -5.37 -13.21 2.21
N TYR A 310 -5.49 -12.08 1.51
CA TYR A 310 -6.74 -11.29 1.48
C TYR A 310 -6.89 -10.44 0.22
N PHE A 311 -8.12 -10.01 -0.06
CA PHE A 311 -8.41 -8.97 -1.06
C PHE A 311 -8.09 -7.60 -0.50
N ALA A 312 -7.14 -6.88 -1.11
CA ALA A 312 -6.79 -5.53 -0.67
C ALA A 312 -8.01 -4.61 -0.82
N PRO A 313 -8.45 -3.89 0.24
CA PRO A 313 -9.65 -3.07 0.23
C PRO A 313 -9.39 -1.74 -0.50
N ILE A 314 -9.12 -1.83 -1.80
CA ILE A 314 -8.84 -0.69 -2.66
C ILE A 314 -10.17 -0.05 -3.06
N PRO A 315 -10.40 1.24 -2.79
CA PRO A 315 -11.60 1.94 -3.24
C PRO A 315 -11.66 1.97 -4.77
N ILE A 316 -12.73 1.44 -5.33
CA ILE A 316 -12.93 1.36 -6.79
C ILE A 316 -14.13 2.22 -7.15
N TYR A 317 -13.95 3.14 -8.09
CA TYR A 317 -15.10 3.79 -8.71
C TYR A 317 -15.92 2.74 -9.46
N HIS A 318 -17.19 2.59 -9.10
CA HIS A 318 -18.05 1.58 -9.70
C HIS A 318 -19.51 2.06 -9.81
N ASN A 319 -20.29 1.40 -10.68
CA ASN A 319 -21.73 1.62 -10.80
C ASN A 319 -22.43 0.35 -11.27
N VAL A 320 -23.14 -0.30 -10.36
CA VAL A 320 -23.88 -1.56 -10.62
C VAL A 320 -24.93 -1.42 -11.73
N LYS A 321 -25.43 -0.21 -12.00
CA LYS A 321 -26.39 0.03 -13.10
C LYS A 321 -25.73 -0.02 -14.49
N GLN A 322 -24.40 -0.12 -14.56
CA GLN A 322 -23.63 -0.09 -15.79
C GLN A 322 -22.96 -1.43 -16.14
N LEU A 323 -23.33 -2.53 -15.47
CA LEU A 323 -22.77 -3.87 -15.73
C LEU A 323 -22.92 -4.28 -17.21
N ASN A 324 -24.10 -4.05 -17.80
CA ASN A 324 -24.39 -4.43 -19.19
C ASN A 324 -23.80 -3.50 -20.26
N THR A 325 -22.93 -2.55 -19.88
CA THR A 325 -22.37 -1.55 -20.80
C THR A 325 -20.98 -1.93 -21.33
N GLY A 326 -20.46 -3.12 -20.97
CA GLY A 326 -19.11 -3.56 -21.33
C GLY A 326 -18.01 -2.76 -20.63
N LYS A 327 -18.35 -2.04 -19.55
CA LYS A 327 -17.38 -1.28 -18.76
C LYS A 327 -16.67 -2.19 -17.77
N PHE A 328 -15.36 -2.04 -17.74
CA PHE A 328 -14.48 -2.67 -16.78
C PHE A 328 -14.30 -1.78 -15.55
N PHE A 329 -14.34 -2.39 -14.36
CA PHE A 329 -14.12 -1.74 -13.08
C PHE A 329 -12.93 -2.37 -12.34
N GLY A 330 -12.27 -1.57 -11.52
CA GLY A 330 -11.29 -2.07 -10.56
C GLY A 330 -9.83 -1.87 -10.95
N VAL A 331 -8.99 -2.68 -10.32
CA VAL A 331 -7.54 -2.52 -10.30
C VAL A 331 -6.92 -3.14 -11.54
N GLU A 332 -6.08 -2.37 -12.24
CA GLU A 332 -5.32 -2.82 -13.40
C GLU A 332 -3.83 -2.84 -13.10
N ASP A 333 -3.17 -3.92 -13.55
CA ASP A 333 -1.73 -4.11 -13.52
C ASP A 333 -1.05 -3.70 -12.19
N PRO A 334 -1.54 -4.20 -11.03
CA PRO A 334 -1.00 -3.82 -9.75
C PRO A 334 0.47 -4.24 -9.63
N ARG A 335 1.29 -3.29 -9.18
CA ARG A 335 2.70 -3.47 -8.84
C ARG A 335 2.89 -3.21 -7.36
N ILE A 336 3.79 -3.94 -6.72
CA ILE A 336 4.14 -3.77 -5.31
C ILE A 336 5.61 -3.40 -5.20
N MET A 337 5.90 -2.43 -4.34
CA MET A 337 7.24 -1.90 -4.08
C MET A 337 7.43 -1.69 -2.59
N LEU A 338 8.67 -1.70 -2.13
CA LEU A 338 9.02 -1.32 -0.76
C LEU A 338 9.50 0.12 -0.72
N ILE A 339 9.03 0.85 0.28
CA ILE A 339 9.56 2.16 0.66
C ILE A 339 10.02 2.11 2.11
N THR A 340 10.92 3.00 2.48
CA THR A 340 11.26 3.24 3.87
C THR A 340 10.49 4.45 4.36
N ASN A 341 9.69 4.28 5.42
CA ASN A 341 8.95 5.38 6.02
C ASN A 341 9.88 6.32 6.82
N GLU A 342 9.33 7.43 7.31
CA GLU A 342 10.08 8.44 8.09
C GLU A 342 10.69 7.88 9.40
N PHE A 343 10.19 6.76 9.89
CA PHE A 343 10.66 6.07 11.10
C PHE A 343 11.68 4.96 10.83
N GLY A 344 12.04 4.74 9.56
CA GLY A 344 13.05 3.75 9.17
C GLY A 344 12.53 2.32 9.00
N PHE A 345 11.21 2.11 8.96
CA PHE A 345 10.61 0.80 8.67
C PHE A 345 10.31 0.66 7.19
N GLU A 346 10.49 -0.56 6.68
CA GLU A 346 10.07 -0.89 5.32
C GLU A 346 8.56 -1.18 5.30
N GLU A 347 7.85 -0.54 4.39
CA GLU A 347 6.42 -0.80 4.16
C GLU A 347 6.13 -1.01 2.67
N PRO A 348 5.20 -1.93 2.33
CA PRO A 348 4.80 -2.16 0.96
C PRO A 348 3.76 -1.13 0.49
N ILE A 349 4.03 -0.55 -0.67
CA ILE A 349 3.08 0.27 -1.44
C ILE A 349 2.65 -0.45 -2.71
N ILE A 350 1.40 -0.28 -3.09
CA ILE A 350 0.84 -0.75 -4.36
C ILE A 350 0.72 0.43 -5.31
N ILE A 351 1.16 0.23 -6.54
CA ILE A 351 0.96 1.13 -7.66
C ILE A 351 0.07 0.42 -8.68
N TYR A 352 -1.01 1.05 -9.10
CA TYR A 352 -1.96 0.42 -10.02
C TYR A 352 -2.66 1.43 -10.92
N ASN A 353 -3.14 0.98 -12.06
CA ASN A 353 -3.99 1.78 -12.94
C ASN A 353 -5.46 1.53 -12.59
N SER A 354 -6.31 2.55 -12.71
CA SER A 354 -7.75 2.37 -12.64
C SER A 354 -8.51 3.49 -13.36
N HIS A 355 -9.76 3.21 -13.69
CA HIS A 355 -10.71 4.18 -14.20
C HIS A 355 -11.36 4.95 -13.06
N HIS A 356 -11.45 6.27 -13.19
CA HIS A 356 -12.17 7.13 -12.23
C HIS A 356 -12.89 8.28 -12.95
N ARG A 357 -13.67 9.04 -12.17
CA ARG A 357 -14.42 10.20 -12.64
C ARG A 357 -13.99 11.46 -11.92
N LYS A 358 -13.83 12.54 -12.67
CA LYS A 358 -13.70 13.90 -12.14
C LYS A 358 -14.85 14.76 -12.61
N ILE A 359 -15.26 15.71 -11.78
CA ILE A 359 -16.25 16.73 -12.15
C ILE A 359 -15.68 17.53 -13.32
N SER A 360 -16.43 17.59 -14.42
CA SER A 360 -16.05 18.37 -15.61
C SER A 360 -16.65 19.77 -15.58
N ASN A 361 -17.92 19.89 -15.19
CA ASN A 361 -18.68 21.13 -15.14
C ASN A 361 -19.92 20.95 -14.26
N ILE A 362 -20.45 22.07 -13.78
CA ILE A 362 -21.73 22.14 -13.06
C ILE A 362 -22.62 23.05 -13.89
N ASP A 363 -23.69 22.49 -14.44
CA ASP A 363 -24.67 23.25 -15.21
C ASP A 363 -25.76 23.72 -14.25
N TYR A 364 -25.94 25.04 -14.13
CA TYR A 364 -27.05 25.62 -13.38
C TYR A 364 -28.20 25.88 -14.35
N GLU A 365 -29.37 25.30 -14.09
CA GLU A 365 -30.55 25.61 -14.90
C GLU A 365 -30.93 27.08 -14.69
N ASN A 366 -31.14 27.80 -15.79
CA ASN A 366 -31.51 29.20 -15.78
C ASN A 366 -32.96 29.35 -15.26
N GLY A 367 -33.12 29.49 -13.95
CA GLY A 367 -34.39 29.89 -13.35
C GLY A 367 -34.69 29.20 -12.03
N GLY A 368 -34.20 29.76 -10.93
CA GLY A 368 -34.86 29.69 -9.62
C GLY A 368 -34.37 28.62 -8.64
N ASP A 369 -33.88 27.47 -9.12
CA ASP A 369 -33.52 26.38 -8.21
C ASP A 369 -32.00 26.23 -8.09
N ASN A 370 -31.47 26.34 -6.87
CA ASN A 370 -30.05 26.23 -6.52
C ASN A 370 -29.44 24.81 -6.75
N GLN A 371 -30.02 23.99 -7.62
CA GLN A 371 -29.61 22.62 -7.87
C GLN A 371 -28.85 22.52 -9.19
N GLY A 372 -27.52 22.65 -9.12
CA GLY A 372 -26.63 22.48 -10.27
C GLY A 372 -26.47 21.01 -10.66
N LYS A 373 -26.61 20.69 -11.95
CA LYS A 373 -26.34 19.35 -12.49
C LYS A 373 -24.84 19.15 -12.64
N ILE A 374 -24.29 18.21 -11.88
CA ILE A 374 -22.87 17.85 -11.93
C ILE A 374 -22.62 16.89 -13.09
N ASN A 375 -21.80 17.30 -14.04
CA ASN A 375 -21.30 16.45 -15.10
C ASN A 375 -19.91 15.91 -14.75
N PHE A 376 -19.63 14.68 -15.18
CA PHE A 376 -18.36 14.03 -14.91
C PHE A 376 -17.71 13.56 -16.20
N LYS A 377 -16.38 13.61 -16.24
CA LYS A 377 -15.55 13.02 -17.28
C LYS A 377 -14.78 11.81 -16.73
N ASN A 378 -14.67 10.77 -17.54
CA ASN A 378 -13.92 9.56 -17.19
C ASN A 378 -12.43 9.75 -17.51
N PHE A 379 -11.58 9.23 -16.64
CA PHE A 379 -10.13 9.22 -16.81
C PHE A 379 -9.58 7.84 -16.45
N ARG A 380 -8.43 7.49 -17.01
CA ARG A 380 -7.59 6.39 -16.55
C ARG A 380 -6.36 7.00 -15.89
N SER A 381 -6.04 6.61 -14.69
CA SER A 381 -4.93 7.19 -13.93
C SER A 381 -4.20 6.13 -13.12
N LEU A 382 -2.98 6.47 -12.75
CA LEU A 382 -2.15 5.69 -11.86
C LEU A 382 -2.37 6.15 -10.42
N PHE A 383 -2.56 5.19 -9.53
CA PHE A 383 -2.81 5.37 -8.11
C PHE A 383 -1.70 4.72 -7.30
N ILE A 384 -1.45 5.27 -6.11
CA ILE A 384 -0.51 4.72 -5.13
C ILE A 384 -1.30 4.50 -3.84
N GLY A 385 -1.20 3.29 -3.28
CA GLY A 385 -1.87 2.90 -2.04
C GLY A 385 -0.88 2.28 -1.06
N TRP A 386 -0.97 2.68 0.20
CA TRP A 386 -0.23 2.08 1.30
C TRP A 386 -1.00 0.89 1.84
N LEU A 387 -0.36 -0.27 1.94
CA LEU A 387 -1.01 -1.45 2.49
C LEU A 387 -1.09 -1.43 4.01
N TRP A 388 -0.01 -0.99 4.65
CA TRP A 388 0.09 -0.99 6.10
C TRP A 388 -0.20 0.39 6.68
N LYS A 389 0.25 1.43 5.97
CA LYS A 389 0.25 2.83 6.43
C LYS A 389 0.72 2.85 7.89
N THR A 390 1.94 2.37 8.10
CA THR A 390 2.51 2.26 9.44
C THR A 390 2.71 3.64 9.99
#